data_AF-A0A5N6RNH0-F1
#
_entry.id   AF-A0A5N6RNH0-F1
#
_cell.length_a   1.000
_cell.length_b   1.000
_cell.length_c   1.000
_cell.angle_alpha   90.00
_cell.angle_beta   90.00
_cell.angle_gamma   90.00
#
_symmetry.space_group_name_H-M   'P 1'
#
loop_
_entity.id
_entity.type
_entity.pdbx_description
1 polymer ?
#
loop_
_entity_poly.entity_id
_entity_poly.type
_entity_poly.pdbx_seq_one_letter_code
_entity_poly.pdbx_strand_id
1 'polypeptide(L)'
;MKNIMKNPSAPAAAFISSFLIFLVLFSCLTSTASQEVGIYIYIYTHTCTLFFVFVFVFFLLLTCESCGAENEREFDYAEGSEKGPLQWGEIHEEWAACKNGSMQSPIDMSSERVKMIPKLGKLKRNYRYELELHMVHETSNPGVKKIAVVGLLYKIGPPDAFLSKLMRNVNSMIDKKDERKMGMIDPAEIKMGGRKYYRYIGSLTIPPCTEGVIWTINKKIRTVSREQVKLLREAVHDYAERNARPVQPLNHREIQLYGPNP
;
A
#
# COMPACT_ATOMS: atom_id res chain seq x y z
N MET A 1 11.20 -7.13 -42.21
CA MET A 1 11.67 -8.53 -42.00
C MET A 1 12.36 -8.54 -40.63
N LYS A 2 11.86 -9.06 -39.51
CA LYS A 2 10.82 -10.03 -39.10
C LYS A 2 10.10 -9.36 -37.88
N ASN A 3 8.77 -9.19 -37.73
CA ASN A 3 7.64 -10.14 -37.52
C ASN A 3 7.99 -11.23 -36.47
N ILE A 4 7.27 -11.50 -35.36
CA ILE A 4 5.83 -11.40 -35.01
C ILE A 4 5.64 -11.34 -33.46
N MET A 5 4.56 -10.63 -33.08
CA MET A 5 3.77 -10.57 -31.83
C MET A 5 3.70 -11.81 -30.91
N LYS A 6 3.56 -11.55 -29.59
CA LYS A 6 2.44 -12.06 -28.75
C LYS A 6 2.37 -11.30 -27.41
N ASN A 7 1.26 -10.59 -27.21
CA ASN A 7 0.63 -10.30 -25.91
C ASN A 7 -0.44 -11.40 -25.67
N PRO A 8 -1.21 -11.49 -24.56
CA PRO A 8 -1.06 -11.02 -23.16
C PRO A 8 -1.35 -12.14 -22.12
N SER A 9 -0.97 -11.98 -20.84
CA SER A 9 -1.75 -12.39 -19.64
C SER A 9 -0.92 -12.41 -18.34
N ALA A 10 -1.39 -11.66 -17.34
CA ALA A 10 -1.19 -12.02 -15.93
C ALA A 10 -2.14 -13.19 -15.57
N PRO A 11 -1.87 -13.95 -14.49
CA PRO A 11 -2.38 -13.50 -13.19
C PRO A 11 -1.41 -13.70 -12.02
N ALA A 12 -1.74 -12.98 -10.95
CA ALA A 12 -1.19 -13.07 -9.62
C ALA A 12 -1.37 -14.45 -8.95
N ALA A 13 -0.41 -14.83 -8.10
CA ALA A 13 -0.61 -15.71 -6.94
C ALA A 13 0.49 -15.35 -5.92
N ALA A 14 0.13 -14.66 -4.82
CA ALA A 14 -0.37 -15.26 -3.59
C ALA A 14 0.73 -16.05 -2.86
N PHE A 15 1.38 -15.38 -1.91
CA PHE A 15 2.18 -15.99 -0.86
C PHE A 15 1.29 -16.94 -0.05
N ILE A 16 1.55 -18.23 -0.17
CA ILE A 16 0.93 -19.29 0.62
C ILE A 16 1.57 -19.26 2.01
N SER A 17 0.80 -18.81 3.02
CA SER A 17 1.06 -19.13 4.41
C SER A 17 0.49 -20.52 4.68
N SER A 18 1.39 -21.49 4.76
CA SER A 18 1.09 -22.88 5.09
C SER A 18 0.64 -23.01 6.55
N PHE A 19 -0.65 -23.20 6.78
CA PHE A 19 -1.16 -23.89 7.97
C PHE A 19 -2.50 -24.53 7.61
N LEU A 20 -2.48 -25.80 7.19
CA LEU A 20 -3.64 -26.67 7.26
C LEU A 20 -3.19 -28.12 7.40
N ILE A 21 -3.61 -28.66 8.53
CA ILE A 21 -3.43 -30.02 9.05
C ILE A 21 -4.05 -31.01 8.05
N PHE A 22 -3.27 -31.98 7.59
CA PHE A 22 -3.77 -33.14 6.86
C PHE A 22 -4.48 -34.07 7.85
N LEU A 23 -5.81 -34.14 7.76
CA LEU A 23 -6.61 -35.20 8.36
C LEU A 23 -7.74 -35.54 7.37
N VAL A 24 -7.48 -36.50 6.48
CA VAL A 24 -8.52 -37.12 5.65
C VAL A 24 -8.59 -38.59 6.03
N LEU A 25 -9.65 -38.92 6.76
CA LEU A 25 -10.11 -40.26 7.10
C LEU A 25 -11.52 -40.42 6.50
N PHE A 26 -11.75 -41.58 5.86
CA PHE A 26 -13.03 -42.15 5.37
C PHE A 26 -13.70 -41.38 4.21
N SER A 27 -14.35 -42.02 3.22
CA SER A 27 -14.91 -43.36 3.11
C SER A 27 -15.25 -43.65 1.64
N CYS A 28 -15.02 -44.90 1.24
CA CYS A 28 -15.84 -45.76 0.39
C CYS A 28 -17.06 -45.12 -0.32
N LEU A 29 -17.12 -45.25 -1.66
CA LEU A 29 -18.33 -45.76 -2.31
C LEU A 29 -17.97 -46.54 -3.58
N THR A 30 -18.62 -47.68 -3.70
CA THR A 30 -18.46 -48.78 -4.65
C THR A 30 -19.18 -48.54 -5.98
N SER A 31 -18.64 -49.08 -7.09
CA SER A 31 -19.46 -49.82 -8.08
C SER A 31 -18.59 -50.72 -8.99
N THR A 32 -18.68 -52.02 -8.67
CA THR A 32 -18.64 -53.24 -9.50
C THR A 32 -18.23 -53.21 -10.98
N ALA A 33 -17.21 -54.01 -11.34
CA ALA A 33 -17.25 -54.94 -12.47
C ALA A 33 -16.08 -55.96 -12.43
N SER A 34 -16.43 -57.26 -12.43
CA SER A 34 -15.78 -58.40 -13.11
C SER A 34 -14.31 -58.80 -12.83
N GLN A 35 -14.20 -59.98 -12.19
CA GLN A 35 -13.29 -61.12 -12.46
C GLN A 35 -11.79 -61.12 -12.11
N GLU A 36 -11.51 -62.16 -11.31
CA GLU A 36 -10.30 -62.98 -11.18
C GLU A 36 -9.13 -62.49 -10.30
N VAL A 37 -8.84 -63.36 -9.33
CA VAL A 37 -7.95 -63.17 -8.20
C VAL A 37 -6.52 -63.52 -8.64
N GLY A 38 -5.64 -62.53 -8.70
CA GLY A 38 -4.19 -62.71 -8.86
C GLY A 38 -3.45 -61.95 -7.78
N ILE A 39 -2.90 -62.64 -6.78
CA ILE A 39 -2.04 -62.06 -5.74
C ILE A 39 -0.62 -61.94 -6.31
N TYR A 40 -0.19 -60.72 -6.64
CA TYR A 40 1.21 -60.41 -6.96
C TYR A 40 1.92 -59.90 -5.70
N ILE A 41 2.83 -60.70 -5.15
CA ILE A 41 3.74 -60.28 -4.07
C ILE A 41 4.93 -59.55 -4.73
N TYR A 42 4.97 -58.22 -4.62
CA TYR A 42 6.15 -57.44 -4.98
C TYR A 42 7.13 -57.42 -3.80
N ILE A 43 8.22 -58.18 -3.90
CA ILE A 43 9.34 -58.09 -2.98
C ILE A 43 10.17 -56.88 -3.40
N TYR A 44 9.97 -55.74 -2.73
CA TYR A 44 10.78 -54.54 -2.94
C TYR A 44 12.11 -54.70 -2.21
N THR A 45 13.21 -54.80 -2.95
CA THR A 45 14.56 -54.91 -2.40
C THR A 45 15.01 -53.56 -1.81
N HIS A 46 15.47 -53.58 -0.56
CA HIS A 46 15.88 -52.43 0.28
C HIS A 46 16.98 -51.52 -0.30
N THR A 47 17.56 -51.87 -1.45
CA THR A 47 18.64 -51.12 -2.08
C THR A 47 18.14 -49.92 -2.90
N CYS A 48 16.90 -49.98 -3.42
CA CYS A 48 16.36 -48.91 -4.27
C CYS A 48 15.89 -47.69 -3.46
N THR A 49 15.36 -47.91 -2.25
CA THR A 49 14.86 -46.83 -1.38
C THR A 49 15.98 -45.96 -0.79
N LEU A 50 17.15 -46.52 -0.47
CA LEU A 50 18.29 -45.76 0.05
C LEU A 50 18.90 -44.79 -0.99
N PHE A 51 18.92 -45.19 -2.27
CA PHE A 51 19.44 -44.36 -3.34
C PHE A 51 18.54 -43.14 -3.61
N PHE A 52 17.21 -43.34 -3.63
CA PHE A 52 16.27 -42.24 -3.81
C PHE A 52 16.28 -41.25 -2.65
N VAL A 53 16.48 -41.70 -1.40
CA VAL A 53 16.60 -40.80 -0.25
C VAL A 53 17.88 -39.97 -0.33
N PHE A 54 19.01 -40.55 -0.74
CA PHE A 54 20.28 -39.82 -0.87
C PHE A 54 20.24 -38.77 -1.98
N VAL A 55 19.63 -39.08 -3.13
CA VAL A 55 19.46 -38.11 -4.22
C VAL A 55 18.53 -36.97 -3.80
N PHE A 56 17.45 -37.27 -3.06
CA PHE A 56 16.51 -36.25 -2.59
C PHE A 56 17.14 -35.32 -1.53
N VAL A 57 17.93 -35.86 -0.61
CA VAL A 57 18.67 -35.06 0.40
C VAL A 57 19.77 -34.22 -0.24
N PHE A 58 20.48 -34.74 -1.24
CA PHE A 58 21.48 -33.98 -2.00
C PHE A 58 20.84 -32.85 -2.83
N PHE A 59 19.66 -33.10 -3.41
CA PHE A 59 18.89 -32.09 -4.14
C PHE A 59 18.32 -31.01 -3.19
N LEU A 60 17.92 -31.38 -1.98
CA LEU A 60 17.52 -30.42 -0.92
C LEU A 60 18.69 -29.55 -0.46
N LEU A 61 19.88 -30.13 -0.28
CA LEU A 61 21.09 -29.41 0.15
C LEU A 61 21.62 -28.45 -0.94
N LEU A 62 21.39 -28.74 -2.23
CA LEU A 62 21.77 -27.87 -3.36
C LEU A 62 20.86 -26.65 -3.55
N THR A 63 19.71 -26.56 -2.87
CA THR A 63 18.80 -25.40 -2.96
C THR A 63 19.02 -24.34 -1.89
N CYS A 64 20.01 -24.52 -1.00
CA CYS A 64 20.30 -23.57 0.06
C CYS A 64 21.54 -22.71 -0.25
N GLU A 65 21.58 -22.09 -1.42
CA GLU A 65 22.46 -20.95 -1.71
C GLU A 65 21.66 -19.84 -2.39
N SER A 66 20.81 -19.20 -1.59
CA SER A 66 20.66 -17.74 -1.58
C SER A 66 19.87 -17.33 -0.34
N CYS A 67 20.43 -17.57 0.84
CA CYS A 67 20.10 -16.72 1.99
C CYS A 67 20.88 -15.41 1.85
N GLY A 68 20.52 -14.62 0.84
CA GLY A 68 20.85 -13.21 0.75
C GLY A 68 19.56 -12.46 1.05
N ALA A 69 19.30 -12.17 2.32
CA ALA A 69 18.32 -11.15 2.68
C ALA A 69 18.93 -9.78 2.29
N GLU A 70 19.06 -9.52 0.99
CA GLU A 70 19.42 -8.21 0.49
C GLU A 70 18.23 -7.30 0.78
N ASN A 71 18.44 -6.43 1.78
CA ASN A 71 17.51 -5.41 2.21
C ASN A 71 17.50 -4.27 1.17
N GLU A 72 17.26 -4.60 -0.11
CA GLU A 72 17.11 -3.66 -1.20
C GLU A 72 15.73 -3.00 -1.07
N ARG A 73 15.67 -1.99 -0.20
CA ARG A 73 14.52 -1.10 -0.07
C ARG A 73 14.14 -0.55 -1.45
N GLU A 74 12.87 -0.68 -1.79
CA GLU A 74 12.35 -0.50 -3.16
C GLU A 74 12.25 1.00 -3.54
N PHE A 75 11.91 1.89 -2.59
CA PHE A 75 11.86 3.35 -2.81
C PHE A 75 12.10 4.17 -1.53
N ASP A 76 12.38 5.47 -1.67
CA ASP A 76 12.51 6.45 -0.59
C ASP A 76 11.83 7.81 -0.89
N TYR A 77 11.98 8.78 0.02
CA TYR A 77 11.46 10.15 -0.11
C TYR A 77 12.55 11.23 -0.21
N ALA A 78 13.82 10.83 -0.32
CA ALA A 78 14.94 11.76 -0.32
C ALA A 78 15.00 12.55 -1.65
N GLU A 79 15.16 13.86 -1.53
CA GLU A 79 15.28 14.74 -2.70
C GLU A 79 16.60 14.46 -3.43
N GLY A 80 16.53 14.18 -4.73
CA GLY A 80 17.70 13.85 -5.56
C GLY A 80 18.18 12.39 -5.47
N SER A 81 17.54 11.55 -4.65
CA SER A 81 17.84 10.10 -4.62
C SER A 81 17.39 9.41 -5.91
N GLU A 82 18.14 8.42 -6.39
CA GLU A 82 17.73 7.54 -7.50
C GLU A 82 16.47 6.73 -7.18
N LYS A 83 16.17 6.55 -5.89
CA LYS A 83 14.98 5.89 -5.37
C LYS A 83 13.91 6.87 -4.89
N GLY A 84 14.12 8.17 -5.12
CA GLY A 84 13.28 9.25 -4.63
C GLY A 84 12.01 9.49 -5.49
N PRO A 85 11.11 10.38 -5.03
CA PRO A 85 9.79 10.55 -5.62
C PRO A 85 9.76 11.03 -7.08
N LEU A 86 10.84 11.66 -7.57
CA LEU A 86 10.94 12.08 -8.97
C LEU A 86 11.36 10.92 -9.90
N GLN A 87 11.91 9.86 -9.33
CA GLN A 87 12.49 8.71 -10.03
C GLN A 87 11.63 7.45 -9.90
N TRP A 88 10.61 7.42 -9.02
CA TRP A 88 9.76 6.24 -8.81
C TRP A 88 9.27 5.59 -10.10
N GLY A 89 8.89 6.37 -11.12
CA GLY A 89 8.41 5.81 -12.40
C GLY A 89 9.48 5.13 -13.27
N GLU A 90 10.76 5.25 -12.93
CA GLU A 90 11.89 4.61 -13.61
C GLU A 90 12.38 3.34 -12.89
N ILE A 91 11.96 3.12 -11.64
CA ILE A 91 12.43 2.00 -10.82
C ILE A 91 11.82 0.68 -11.32
N HIS A 92 10.50 0.69 -11.57
CA HIS A 92 9.73 -0.46 -12.04
C HIS A 92 8.78 -0.07 -13.17
N GLU A 93 8.57 -0.97 -14.13
CA GLU A 93 7.68 -0.74 -15.29
C GLU A 93 6.23 -0.49 -14.83
N GLU A 94 5.77 -1.23 -13.84
CA GLU A 94 4.45 -1.06 -13.23
C GLU A 94 4.25 0.29 -12.53
N TRP A 95 5.33 1.03 -12.25
CA TRP A 95 5.30 2.34 -11.59
C TRP A 95 5.36 3.50 -12.59
N ALA A 96 5.38 3.23 -13.89
CA ALA A 96 5.46 4.25 -14.94
C ALA A 96 4.41 5.37 -14.79
N ALA A 97 3.25 5.08 -14.18
CA ALA A 97 2.23 6.08 -13.86
C ALA A 97 2.74 7.19 -12.92
N CYS A 98 3.70 6.89 -12.03
CA CYS A 98 4.30 7.89 -11.14
C CYS A 98 4.98 9.03 -11.90
N LYS A 99 5.49 8.78 -13.12
CA LYS A 99 6.14 9.76 -13.98
C LYS A 99 5.25 10.26 -15.11
N ASN A 100 4.54 9.34 -15.77
CA ASN A 100 3.80 9.63 -17.01
C ASN A 100 2.32 9.96 -16.77
N GLY A 101 1.82 9.77 -15.55
CA GLY A 101 0.43 10.05 -15.18
C GLY A 101 0.08 11.54 -15.24
N SER A 102 -1.11 11.86 -15.73
CA SER A 102 -1.62 13.23 -15.84
C SER A 102 -2.53 13.66 -14.68
N MET A 103 -2.97 12.70 -13.87
CA MET A 103 -3.85 12.88 -12.73
C MET A 103 -3.17 12.48 -11.42
N GLN A 104 -1.89 12.84 -11.27
CA GLN A 104 -1.09 12.50 -10.10
C GLN A 104 -1.46 13.33 -8.86
N SER A 105 -1.35 12.73 -7.68
CA SER A 105 -1.55 13.33 -6.35
C SER A 105 -0.26 13.34 -5.53
N PRO A 106 -0.06 14.27 -4.58
CA PRO A 106 -0.99 15.32 -4.14
C PRO A 106 -0.99 16.55 -5.04
N ILE A 107 -1.99 17.43 -4.90
CA ILE A 107 -2.11 18.70 -5.65
C ILE A 107 -2.24 19.91 -4.73
N ASP A 108 -1.89 21.08 -5.25
CA ASP A 108 -2.11 22.34 -4.56
C ASP A 108 -3.57 22.80 -4.68
N MET A 109 -4.28 22.82 -3.55
CA MET A 109 -5.68 23.28 -3.43
C MET A 109 -5.79 24.75 -2.99
N SER A 110 -4.67 25.46 -2.83
CA SER A 110 -4.67 26.89 -2.47
C SER A 110 -5.15 27.79 -3.62
N SER A 111 -5.25 27.24 -4.84
CA SER A 111 -5.74 27.95 -6.02
C SER A 111 -7.27 28.02 -6.06
N GLU A 112 -7.86 28.81 -5.18
CA GLU A 112 -9.08 29.51 -5.56
C GLU A 112 -8.75 30.31 -6.83
N ARG A 113 -9.31 29.95 -7.97
CA ARG A 113 -9.34 30.77 -9.20
C ARG A 113 -10.20 32.03 -8.96
N VAL A 114 -9.86 32.79 -7.92
CA VAL A 114 -10.46 34.06 -7.51
C VAL A 114 -9.45 35.14 -7.83
N LYS A 115 -9.74 35.95 -8.86
CA LYS A 115 -9.07 37.23 -9.03
C LYS A 115 -9.51 38.16 -7.90
N MET A 116 -8.66 38.39 -6.92
CA MET A 116 -8.73 39.58 -6.07
C MET A 116 -7.43 40.37 -6.23
N ILE A 117 -7.52 41.53 -6.89
CA ILE A 117 -6.45 42.54 -6.95
C ILE A 117 -7.00 43.75 -6.17
N PRO A 118 -6.36 44.15 -5.06
CA PRO A 118 -5.54 45.37 -5.18
C PRO A 118 -4.29 45.35 -4.28
N LYS A 119 -3.13 45.57 -4.90
CA LYS A 119 -1.89 46.04 -4.26
C LYS A 119 -1.54 45.37 -2.92
N LEU A 120 -1.08 44.13 -2.95
CA LEU A 120 -0.18 43.62 -1.91
C LEU A 120 0.83 42.70 -2.57
N GLY A 121 2.13 42.98 -2.36
CA GLY A 121 3.22 42.15 -2.88
C GLY A 121 2.96 40.68 -2.55
N LYS A 122 3.16 39.80 -3.55
CA LYS A 122 2.88 38.37 -3.48
C LYS A 122 3.58 37.73 -2.27
N LEU A 123 2.89 37.58 -1.14
CA LEU A 123 3.26 36.58 -0.15
C LEU A 123 2.78 35.23 -0.68
N LYS A 124 3.66 34.50 -1.36
CA LYS A 124 3.43 33.10 -1.75
C LYS A 124 3.49 32.25 -0.48
N ARG A 125 2.42 32.26 0.31
CA ARG A 125 2.34 31.49 1.55
C ARG A 125 2.12 30.01 1.20
N ASN A 126 3.20 29.28 1.02
CA ASN A 126 3.17 27.82 0.90
C ASN A 126 2.90 27.23 2.30
N TYR A 127 1.63 27.19 2.72
CA TYR A 127 1.24 26.54 3.96
C TYR A 127 1.27 25.02 3.76
N ARG A 128 2.38 24.38 4.14
CA ARG A 128 2.41 22.94 4.36
C ARG A 128 1.81 22.62 5.72
N TYR A 129 0.93 21.63 5.75
CA TYR A 129 0.38 21.07 6.98
C TYR A 129 1.43 20.16 7.64
N GLU A 130 1.29 19.96 8.94
CA GLU A 130 2.29 19.26 9.77
C GLU A 130 2.10 17.75 9.75
N LEU A 131 0.87 17.32 9.44
CA LEU A 131 0.47 15.93 9.27
C LEU A 131 -0.75 15.88 8.35
N GLU A 132 -0.85 14.80 7.58
CA GLU A 132 -2.04 14.43 6.81
C GLU A 132 -2.41 12.97 7.10
N LEU A 133 -3.68 12.72 7.39
CA LEU A 133 -4.21 11.38 7.61
C LEU A 133 -5.05 10.98 6.40
N HIS A 134 -4.78 9.80 5.83
CA HIS A 134 -5.54 9.21 4.72
C HIS A 134 -6.37 8.03 5.19
N MET A 135 -7.69 8.12 5.07
CA MET A 135 -8.60 6.99 5.19
C MET A 135 -8.88 6.44 3.80
N VAL A 136 -8.30 5.27 3.49
CA VAL A 136 -8.39 4.63 2.18
C VAL A 136 -9.54 3.64 2.17
N HIS A 137 -10.41 3.74 1.16
CA HIS A 137 -11.57 2.89 0.97
C HIS A 137 -11.47 2.21 -0.40
N GLU A 138 -11.81 0.92 -0.44
CA GLU A 138 -11.90 0.15 -1.66
C GLU A 138 -13.34 -0.39 -1.80
N THR A 139 -13.84 -0.47 -3.02
CA THR A 139 -15.14 -1.09 -3.27
C THR A 139 -15.11 -2.59 -2.98
N SER A 140 -16.19 -3.13 -2.44
CA SER A 140 -16.35 -4.56 -2.14
C SER A 140 -16.76 -5.40 -3.36
N ASN A 141 -17.09 -4.76 -4.49
CA ASN A 141 -17.63 -5.46 -5.65
C ASN A 141 -16.54 -6.29 -6.34
N PRO A 142 -16.71 -7.63 -6.43
CA PRO A 142 -15.73 -8.49 -7.10
C PRO A 142 -15.50 -8.03 -8.56
N GLY A 143 -14.24 -7.92 -8.96
CA GLY A 143 -13.85 -7.58 -10.34
C GLY A 143 -13.88 -6.09 -10.70
N VAL A 144 -14.33 -5.20 -9.79
CA VAL A 144 -14.22 -3.75 -9.96
C VAL A 144 -13.35 -3.20 -8.85
N LYS A 145 -12.18 -2.63 -9.16
CA LYS A 145 -11.33 -1.97 -8.17
C LYS A 145 -11.47 -0.46 -8.28
N LYS A 146 -12.13 0.16 -7.30
CA LYS A 146 -12.26 1.62 -7.17
C LYS A 146 -11.80 2.04 -5.79
N ILE A 147 -10.98 3.08 -5.75
CA ILE A 147 -10.39 3.61 -4.51
C ILE A 147 -10.94 5.01 -4.24
N ALA A 148 -11.36 5.25 -3.01
CA ALA A 148 -11.69 6.57 -2.51
C ALA A 148 -10.86 6.88 -1.26
N VAL A 149 -10.22 8.04 -1.24
CA VAL A 149 -9.41 8.49 -0.10
C VAL A 149 -10.04 9.70 0.54
N VAL A 150 -10.17 9.67 1.86
CA VAL A 150 -10.60 10.81 2.66
C VAL A 150 -9.40 11.33 3.44
N GLY A 151 -8.98 12.55 3.14
CA GLY A 151 -7.82 13.22 3.72
C GLY A 151 -8.20 14.22 4.81
N LEU A 152 -7.49 14.16 5.94
CA LEU A 152 -7.58 15.11 7.04
C LEU A 152 -6.24 15.84 7.22
N LEU A 153 -6.29 17.17 7.21
CA LEU A 153 -5.12 18.03 7.34
C LEU A 153 -4.97 18.53 8.78
N TYR A 154 -3.73 18.56 9.28
CA TYR A 154 -3.43 18.92 10.65
C TYR A 154 -2.43 20.07 10.76
N LYS A 155 -2.62 20.92 11.76
CA LYS A 155 -1.64 21.92 12.21
C LYS A 155 -1.22 21.62 13.65
N ILE A 156 -0.07 22.15 14.08
CA ILE A 156 0.33 22.06 15.49
C ILE A 156 -0.75 22.70 16.38
N GLY A 157 -1.14 21.99 17.44
CA GLY A 157 -2.08 22.44 18.45
C GLY A 157 -2.27 21.38 19.54
N PRO A 158 -3.43 21.34 20.21
CA PRO A 158 -3.77 20.28 21.16
C PRO A 158 -3.72 18.89 20.52
N PRO A 159 -3.38 17.85 21.31
CA PRO A 159 -3.25 16.49 20.81
C PRO A 159 -4.57 15.96 20.23
N ASP A 160 -4.46 15.21 19.14
CA ASP A 160 -5.61 14.53 18.54
C ASP A 160 -5.98 13.30 19.37
N ALA A 161 -7.24 13.22 19.81
CA ALA A 161 -7.71 12.17 20.70
C ALA A 161 -7.63 10.77 20.09
N PHE A 162 -7.85 10.65 18.78
CA PHE A 162 -7.77 9.37 18.08
C PHE A 162 -6.30 8.92 17.97
N LEU A 163 -5.41 9.82 17.54
CA LEU A 163 -3.98 9.52 17.46
C LEU A 163 -3.40 9.12 18.82
N SER A 164 -3.83 9.74 19.92
CA SER A 164 -3.40 9.37 21.28
C SER A 164 -3.62 7.89 21.61
N LYS A 165 -4.68 7.26 21.08
CA LYS A 165 -4.95 5.83 21.27
C LYS A 165 -3.93 4.96 20.55
N LEU A 166 -3.37 5.45 19.45
CA LEU A 166 -2.40 4.74 18.62
C LEU A 166 -0.96 4.89 19.16
N MET A 167 -0.65 6.02 19.80
CA MET A 167 0.73 6.40 20.17
C MET A 167 1.46 5.34 21.01
N ARG A 168 0.77 4.66 21.95
CA ARG A 168 1.39 3.62 22.78
C ARG A 168 1.95 2.47 21.93
N ASN A 169 1.18 2.04 20.92
CA ASN A 169 1.55 0.93 20.06
C ASN A 169 2.62 1.38 19.04
N VAL A 170 2.46 2.58 18.46
CA VAL A 170 3.46 3.21 17.58
C VAL A 170 4.84 3.29 18.26
N ASN A 171 4.90 3.81 19.49
CA ASN A 171 6.16 3.96 20.22
C ASN A 171 6.88 2.62 20.46
N SER A 172 6.14 1.53 20.64
CA SER A 172 6.70 0.18 20.85
C SER A 172 7.24 -0.49 19.58
N MET A 173 6.94 0.08 18.40
CA MET A 173 7.36 -0.41 17.09
C MET A 173 8.56 0.35 16.51
N ILE A 174 9.03 1.40 17.19
CA ILE A 174 10.26 2.09 16.80
C ILE A 174 11.39 1.06 16.73
N ASP A 175 12.14 1.09 15.62
CA ASP A 175 13.23 0.17 15.27
C ASP A 175 12.85 -1.32 15.12
N LYS A 176 11.55 -1.64 15.07
CA LYS A 176 11.06 -3.02 14.91
C LYS A 176 10.17 -3.16 13.68
N LYS A 177 10.51 -4.10 12.81
CA LYS A 177 9.63 -4.56 11.72
C LYS A 177 8.60 -5.56 12.25
N ASP A 178 7.67 -5.08 13.04
CA ASP A 178 6.64 -5.90 13.70
C ASP A 178 5.23 -5.40 13.37
N GLU A 179 4.28 -6.33 13.27
CA GLU A 179 2.86 -6.01 13.26
C GLU A 179 2.28 -6.05 14.68
N ARG A 180 1.32 -5.17 14.97
CA ARG A 180 0.64 -5.11 16.27
C ARG A 180 -0.88 -5.14 16.14
N LYS A 181 -1.50 -6.01 16.93
CA LYS A 181 -2.96 -6.05 17.06
C LYS A 181 -3.41 -4.84 17.89
N MET A 182 -4.13 -3.92 17.26
CA MET A 182 -4.58 -2.67 17.86
C MET A 182 -5.86 -2.80 18.70
N GLY A 183 -6.47 -3.99 18.75
CA GLY A 183 -7.78 -4.19 19.35
C GLY A 183 -8.90 -3.61 18.48
N MET A 184 -10.06 -3.38 19.10
CA MET A 184 -11.20 -2.77 18.41
C MET A 184 -11.02 -1.26 18.33
N ILE A 185 -10.92 -0.73 17.11
CA ILE A 185 -10.89 0.70 16.83
C ILE A 185 -12.21 1.05 16.14
N ASP A 186 -12.95 2.01 16.67
CA ASP A 186 -14.12 2.58 16.02
C ASP A 186 -13.69 3.72 15.06
N PRO A 187 -13.82 3.56 13.73
CA PRO A 187 -13.46 4.60 12.77
C PRO A 187 -14.30 5.88 12.94
N ALA A 188 -15.49 5.81 13.55
CA ALA A 188 -16.34 6.98 13.78
C ALA A 188 -15.72 7.98 14.79
N GLU A 189 -14.72 7.54 15.56
CA GLU A 189 -13.92 8.43 16.41
C GLU A 189 -13.09 9.43 15.60
N ILE A 190 -12.80 9.11 14.33
CA ILE A 190 -12.17 10.03 13.40
C ILE A 190 -13.21 11.05 12.93
N LYS A 191 -13.40 12.07 13.75
CA LYS A 191 -14.32 13.18 13.43
C LYS A 191 -13.79 13.97 12.25
N MET A 192 -14.42 13.84 11.08
CA MET A 192 -14.19 14.74 9.95
C MET A 192 -14.29 16.19 10.43
N GLY A 193 -15.45 16.56 10.98
CA GLY A 193 -15.70 17.91 11.48
C GLY A 193 -15.80 18.93 10.35
N GLY A 194 -16.66 19.93 10.55
CA GLY A 194 -17.03 20.82 9.44
C GLY A 194 -17.85 20.07 8.38
N ARG A 195 -18.39 20.82 7.42
CA ARG A 195 -19.20 20.26 6.32
C ARG A 195 -18.62 20.60 4.94
N LYS A 196 -17.47 21.28 4.89
CA LYS A 196 -16.84 21.74 3.66
C LYS A 196 -15.66 20.84 3.30
N TYR A 197 -15.57 20.39 2.05
CA TYR A 197 -14.47 19.53 1.58
C TYR A 197 -14.20 19.77 0.10
N TYR A 198 -12.93 19.56 -0.29
CA TYR A 198 -12.52 19.51 -1.68
C TYR A 198 -12.66 18.09 -2.21
N ARG A 199 -13.04 17.97 -3.48
CA ARG A 199 -13.17 16.70 -4.21
C ARG A 199 -12.48 16.81 -5.56
N TYR A 200 -11.61 15.86 -5.87
CA TYR A 200 -10.95 15.76 -7.16
C TYR A 200 -10.60 14.30 -7.49
N ILE A 201 -10.32 14.02 -8.77
CA ILE A 201 -9.78 12.74 -9.21
C ILE A 201 -8.25 12.84 -9.28
N GLY A 202 -7.58 11.87 -8.68
CA GLY A 202 -6.14 11.86 -8.54
C GLY A 202 -5.56 10.45 -8.59
N SER A 203 -4.41 10.28 -7.93
CA SER A 203 -3.69 9.01 -7.84
C SER A 203 -3.43 8.60 -6.39
N LEU A 204 -2.88 7.40 -6.21
CA LEU A 204 -2.13 7.08 -4.98
C LEU A 204 -0.90 8.01 -4.86
N THR A 205 -0.54 8.37 -3.62
CA THR A 205 0.62 9.23 -3.32
C THR A 205 1.90 8.43 -3.07
N ILE A 206 1.85 7.12 -3.30
CA ILE A 206 2.94 6.16 -3.21
C ILE A 206 2.95 5.30 -4.48
N PRO A 207 4.07 4.66 -4.85
CA PRO A 207 4.09 3.69 -5.94
C PRO A 207 3.04 2.58 -5.73
N PRO A 208 2.36 2.10 -6.78
CA PRO A 208 2.57 2.37 -8.21
C PRO A 208 1.90 3.65 -8.76
N CYS A 209 1.46 4.57 -7.89
CA CYS A 209 0.82 5.84 -8.25
C CYS A 209 -0.40 5.70 -9.19
N THR A 210 -1.18 4.63 -8.99
CA THR A 210 -2.39 4.33 -9.78
C THR A 210 -3.36 5.51 -9.76
N GLU A 211 -3.83 5.92 -10.94
CA GLU A 211 -4.80 7.00 -11.14
C GLU A 211 -6.26 6.53 -10.97
N GLY A 212 -7.21 7.47 -10.99
CA GLY A 212 -8.64 7.18 -10.82
C GLY A 212 -9.08 7.13 -9.35
N VAL A 213 -8.22 7.58 -8.43
CA VAL A 213 -8.54 7.68 -7.00
C VAL A 213 -9.43 8.89 -6.75
N ILE A 214 -10.56 8.67 -6.07
CA ILE A 214 -11.46 9.76 -5.68
C ILE A 214 -10.96 10.38 -4.37
N TRP A 215 -10.43 11.60 -4.41
CA TRP A 215 -9.91 12.29 -3.24
C TRP A 215 -10.93 13.21 -2.60
N THR A 216 -11.13 13.08 -1.30
CA THR A 216 -11.96 13.97 -0.48
C THR A 216 -11.11 14.61 0.60
N ILE A 217 -10.72 15.87 0.43
CA ILE A 217 -9.92 16.57 1.43
C ILE A 217 -10.81 17.46 2.28
N ASN A 218 -10.83 17.23 3.58
CA ASN A 218 -11.62 18.06 4.48
C ASN A 218 -11.04 19.48 4.57
N LYS A 219 -11.89 20.51 4.39
CA LYS A 219 -11.46 21.92 4.50
C LYS A 219 -11.20 22.34 5.94
N LYS A 220 -11.82 21.66 6.92
CA LYS A 220 -11.55 21.92 8.34
C LYS A 220 -10.20 21.33 8.74
N ILE A 221 -9.30 22.19 9.17
CA ILE A 221 -7.97 21.81 9.65
C ILE A 221 -8.07 21.35 11.11
N ARG A 222 -7.57 20.14 11.38
CA ARG A 222 -7.49 19.55 12.72
C ARG A 222 -6.19 19.93 13.42
N THR A 223 -6.07 19.57 14.69
CA THR A 223 -4.88 19.83 15.50
C THR A 223 -4.21 18.53 15.91
N VAL A 224 -2.89 18.56 15.96
CA VAL A 224 -2.02 17.47 16.41
C VAL A 224 -0.94 18.07 17.30
N SER A 225 -0.50 17.35 18.33
CA SER A 225 0.61 17.84 19.17
C SER A 225 1.97 17.61 18.49
N ARG A 226 3.00 18.36 18.90
CA ARG A 226 4.36 18.17 18.36
C ARG A 226 4.91 16.78 18.69
N GLU A 227 4.57 16.28 19.87
CA GLU A 227 4.98 14.96 20.37
C GLU A 227 4.36 13.84 19.53
N GLN A 228 3.08 13.97 19.17
CA GLN A 228 2.42 12.99 18.29
C GLN A 228 3.07 12.96 16.90
N VAL A 229 3.38 14.12 16.31
CA VAL A 229 4.09 14.19 15.02
C VAL A 229 5.49 13.60 15.14
N LYS A 230 6.22 13.91 16.22
CA LYS A 230 7.56 13.38 16.47
C LYS A 230 7.55 11.85 16.56
N LEU A 231 6.64 11.27 17.35
CA LEU A 231 6.52 9.81 17.48
C LEU A 231 6.20 9.13 16.14
N LEU A 232 5.34 9.72 15.32
CA LEU A 232 5.04 9.20 13.99
C LEU A 232 6.27 9.25 13.06
N ARG A 233 7.08 10.30 13.16
CA ARG A 233 8.33 10.43 12.40
C ARG A 233 9.40 9.45 12.84
N GLU A 234 9.54 9.21 14.15
CA GLU A 234 10.51 8.26 14.69
C GLU A 234 10.11 6.80 14.43
N ALA A 235 8.80 6.53 14.33
CA ALA A 235 8.29 5.20 14.01
C ALA A 235 8.49 4.80 12.54
N VAL A 236 8.68 5.78 11.66
CA VAL A 236 9.08 5.53 10.27
C VAL A 236 10.60 5.64 10.20
N HIS A 237 11.27 4.58 9.76
CA HIS A 237 12.74 4.57 9.64
C HIS A 237 13.27 5.76 8.83
N ASP A 238 14.56 6.10 9.03
CA ASP A 238 15.28 7.31 8.55
C ASP A 238 14.99 7.74 7.10
N TYR A 239 14.61 6.82 6.20
CA TYR A 239 14.32 7.10 4.79
C TYR A 239 12.93 7.72 4.54
N ALA A 240 12.04 7.71 5.53
CA ALA A 240 10.65 8.15 5.43
C ALA A 240 10.24 9.17 6.52
N GLU A 241 11.20 9.73 7.27
CA GLU A 241 10.92 10.80 8.26
C GLU A 241 10.12 11.97 7.64
N ARG A 242 10.32 12.22 6.35
CA ARG A 242 9.54 13.15 5.52
C ARG A 242 8.86 12.42 4.36
N ASN A 243 7.95 11.51 4.70
CA ASN A 243 7.17 10.70 3.75
C ASN A 243 6.09 11.45 2.94
N ALA A 244 6.28 12.74 2.67
CA ALA A 244 5.35 13.54 1.89
C ALA A 244 5.84 13.63 0.43
N ARG A 245 5.13 12.96 -0.50
CA ARG A 245 5.36 13.11 -1.94
C ARG A 245 5.24 14.60 -2.34
N PRO A 246 6.13 15.13 -3.20
CA PRO A 246 6.01 16.49 -3.71
C PRO A 246 4.67 16.75 -4.41
N VAL A 247 4.25 18.01 -4.42
CA VAL A 247 3.04 18.45 -5.13
C VAL A 247 3.19 18.19 -6.63
N GLN A 248 2.16 17.61 -7.23
CA GLN A 248 2.08 17.27 -8.63
C GLN A 248 1.33 18.36 -9.42
N PRO A 249 1.63 18.53 -10.72
CA PRO A 249 0.96 19.52 -11.56
C PRO A 249 -0.56 19.33 -11.59
N LEU A 250 -1.34 20.41 -11.46
CA LEU A 250 -2.81 20.35 -11.51
C LEU A 250 -3.31 19.87 -12.88
N ASN A 251 -2.59 20.21 -13.96
CA ASN A 251 -3.00 20.01 -15.34
C ASN A 251 -4.40 20.60 -15.59
N HIS A 252 -5.27 19.90 -16.33
CA HIS A 252 -6.61 20.36 -16.65
C HIS A 252 -7.68 19.91 -15.65
N ARG A 253 -7.29 19.45 -14.45
CA ARG A 253 -8.23 18.94 -13.46
C ARG A 253 -9.03 20.05 -12.81
N GLU A 254 -10.31 19.79 -12.62
CA GLU A 254 -11.16 20.62 -11.77
C GLU A 254 -11.13 20.13 -10.33
N ILE A 255 -11.14 21.08 -9.41
CA ILE A 255 -11.28 20.83 -7.98
C ILE A 255 -12.64 21.35 -7.57
N GLN A 256 -13.49 20.47 -7.05
CA GLN A 256 -14.83 20.81 -6.61
C GLN A 256 -14.80 21.11 -5.10
N LEU A 257 -15.39 22.23 -4.69
CA LEU A 257 -15.60 22.55 -3.27
C LEU A 257 -17.06 22.31 -2.91
N TYR A 258 -17.30 21.37 -2.01
CA TYR A 258 -18.63 21.08 -1.48
C TYR A 258 -18.80 21.70 -0.08
N GLY A 259 -20.03 22.06 0.27
CA GLY A 259 -20.38 22.63 1.56
C GLY A 259 -21.86 22.96 1.67
N PRO A 260 -22.39 23.23 2.87
CA PRO A 260 -23.71 23.79 3.03
C PRO A 260 -23.77 25.14 2.30
N ASN A 261 -24.89 25.41 1.63
CA ASN A 261 -25.14 26.72 1.02
C ASN A 261 -24.98 27.81 2.09
N PRO A 262 -24.37 28.96 1.71
CA PRO A 262 -24.10 30.06 2.63
C PRO A 262 -25.37 30.55 3.34
#